data_AF-A0A364GNH6-F1
#
_entry.id   AF-A0A364GNH6-F1
#
_cell.length_a   1.000
_cell.length_b   1.000
_cell.length_c   1.000
_cell.angle_alpha   90.00
_cell.angle_beta   90.00
_cell.angle_gamma   90.00
#
_symmetry.space_group_name_H-M   'P 1'
#
loop_
_entity.id
_entity.type
_entity.pdbx_description
1 polymer ?
#
loop_
_entity_poly.entity_id
_entity_poly.type
_entity_poly.pdbx_seq_one_letter_code
_entity_poly.pdbx_strand_id
1 'polypeptide(L)'
;MNESILSREEVEALAHRICARYIHSENIHLRQYTFGITTLEQFAQAYEAALLEKLCGEPVAWMVLAANTGSPCEVTLHKSETEALRQDCVIPLYSIKEKHHG
;
A
#
# COMPACT_ATOMS: atom_id res chain seq x y z
N MET A 1 -13.47 -8.92 -11.58
CA MET A 1 -12.35 -8.02 -11.92
C MET A 1 -11.81 -7.50 -10.60
N ASN A 2 -10.52 -7.66 -10.32
CA ASN A 2 -9.90 -7.07 -9.12
C ASN A 2 -9.96 -5.55 -9.26
N GLU A 3 -10.77 -4.88 -8.44
CA GLU A 3 -10.67 -3.44 -8.27
C GLU A 3 -9.25 -3.13 -7.76
N SER A 4 -8.59 -2.18 -8.41
CA SER A 4 -7.27 -1.73 -7.97
C SER A 4 -7.39 -0.96 -6.65
N ILE A 5 -6.46 -1.19 -5.71
CA ILE A 5 -6.48 -0.54 -4.39
C ILE A 5 -6.46 0.98 -4.54
N LEU A 6 -5.67 1.50 -5.48
CA LEU A 6 -5.68 2.91 -5.88
C LEU A 6 -6.36 3.04 -7.25
N SER A 7 -7.29 3.98 -7.34
CA SER A 7 -7.85 4.47 -8.60
C SER A 7 -6.78 5.17 -9.44
N ARG A 8 -7.05 5.31 -10.74
CA ARG A 8 -6.12 6.00 -11.64
C ARG A 8 -5.94 7.47 -11.25
N GLU A 9 -7.00 8.10 -10.75
CA GLU A 9 -7.03 9.47 -10.25
C GLU A 9 -6.14 9.63 -9.02
N GLU A 10 -6.17 8.67 -8.09
CA GLU A 10 -5.29 8.66 -6.91
C GLU A 10 -3.81 8.52 -7.29
N VAL A 11 -3.52 7.69 -8.30
CA VAL A 11 -2.16 7.54 -8.86
C VAL A 11 -1.71 8.83 -9.56
N GLU A 12 -2.59 9.51 -10.30
CA GLU A 12 -2.27 10.81 -10.90
C GLU A 12 -2.00 11.87 -9.84
N ALA A 13 -2.81 11.94 -8.79
CA ALA A 13 -2.61 12.86 -7.67
C ALA A 13 -1.28 12.59 -6.93
N LEU A 14 -0.87 11.33 -6.81
CA LEU A 14 0.45 10.97 -6.31
C LEU A 14 1.54 11.48 -7.25
N ALA A 15 1.44 11.20 -8.55
CA ALA A 15 2.41 11.63 -9.56
C ALA A 15 2.59 13.16 -9.57
N HIS A 16 1.50 13.91 -9.43
CA HIS A 16 1.53 15.36 -9.31
C HIS A 16 2.33 15.87 -8.10
N ARG A 17 2.22 15.18 -6.95
CA ARG A 17 2.93 15.57 -5.72
C ARG A 17 4.44 15.40 -5.83
N ILE A 18 4.90 14.37 -6.53
CA ILE A 18 6.32 14.00 -6.60
C ILE A 18 7.02 14.43 -7.89
N CYS A 19 6.28 14.87 -8.91
CA CYS A 19 6.89 15.28 -10.18
C CYS A 19 7.57 16.64 -10.07
N ALA A 20 8.71 16.79 -10.74
CA ALA A 20 9.40 18.06 -10.93
C ALA A 20 8.72 18.93 -11.99
N ARG A 21 8.14 18.31 -13.02
CA ARG A 21 7.42 19.02 -14.09
C ARG A 21 6.27 18.17 -14.59
N TYR A 22 5.15 18.84 -14.84
CA TYR A 22 3.97 18.25 -15.47
C TYR A 22 3.59 19.05 -16.72
N ILE A 23 3.33 18.34 -17.82
CA ILE A 23 2.75 18.91 -19.04
C ILE A 23 1.32 18.39 -19.16
N HIS A 24 0.38 19.32 -19.07
CA HIS A 24 -1.04 19.02 -19.15
C HIS A 24 -1.49 18.74 -20.59
N SER A 25 -2.44 17.81 -20.72
CA SER A 25 -3.21 17.59 -21.93
C SER A 25 -4.60 17.07 -21.56
N GLU A 26 -5.62 17.46 -22.31
CA GLU A 26 -6.96 16.88 -22.21
C GLU A 26 -6.95 15.40 -22.60
N ASN A 27 -6.03 14.97 -23.47
CA ASN A 27 -5.80 13.57 -23.76
C ASN A 27 -4.85 12.97 -22.70
N ILE A 28 -5.37 12.05 -21.88
CA ILE A 28 -4.60 11.39 -20.81
C ILE A 28 -3.32 10.71 -21.32
N HIS A 29 -3.33 10.18 -22.54
CA HIS A 29 -2.17 9.50 -23.13
C HIS A 29 -1.06 10.46 -23.56
N LEU A 30 -1.34 11.77 -23.58
CA LEU A 30 -0.38 12.82 -23.94
C LEU A 30 0.11 13.62 -22.72
N ARG A 31 -0.44 13.36 -21.53
CA ARG A 31 0.06 13.95 -20.28
C ARG A 31 1.47 13.45 -20.01
N GLN A 32 2.37 14.34 -19.60
CA GLN A 32 3.77 13.99 -19.34
C GLN A 32 4.18 14.42 -17.94
N TYR A 33 4.83 13.50 -17.21
CA TYR A 33 5.43 13.76 -15.92
C TYR A 33 6.96 13.62 -16.03
N THR A 34 7.68 14.56 -15.44
CA THR A 34 9.14 14.49 -15.25
C THR A 34 9.38 14.49 -13.75
N PHE A 35 10.02 13.45 -13.21
CA PHE A 35 10.18 13.28 -11.75
C PHE A 35 11.48 13.88 -11.18
N GLY A 36 12.45 14.26 -12.02
CA GLY A 36 13.73 14.77 -11.54
C GLY A 36 14.54 13.70 -10.80
N ILE A 37 15.40 14.12 -9.86
CA ILE A 37 16.13 13.18 -8.98
C ILE A 37 15.26 12.92 -7.75
N THR A 38 14.57 11.79 -7.74
CA THR A 38 13.80 11.28 -6.59
C THR A 38 14.54 10.09 -5.99
N THR A 39 14.72 10.04 -4.67
CA THR A 39 15.28 8.84 -4.03
C THR A 39 14.23 7.73 -3.98
N LEU A 40 14.69 6.47 -3.93
CA LEU A 40 13.79 5.33 -3.73
C LEU A 40 12.94 5.50 -2.46
N GLU A 41 13.53 6.05 -1.40
CA GLU A 41 12.85 6.29 -0.12
C GLU A 41 11.72 7.32 -0.27
N GLN A 42 11.95 8.44 -0.95
CA GLN A 42 10.92 9.46 -1.18
C GLN A 42 9.76 8.92 -2.03
N PHE A 43 10.07 8.12 -3.06
CA PHE A 43 9.05 7.49 -3.88
C PHE A 43 8.23 6.48 -3.07
N ALA A 44 8.90 5.63 -2.28
CA ALA A 44 8.25 4.65 -1.42
C ALA A 44 7.32 5.31 -0.40
N GLN A 45 7.81 6.33 0.33
CA GLN A 45 7.01 7.06 1.32
C GLN A 45 5.73 7.68 0.73
N ALA A 46 5.83 8.27 -0.47
CA ALA A 46 4.67 8.88 -1.11
C ALA A 46 3.61 7.82 -1.49
N TYR A 47 4.05 6.67 -1.99
CA TYR A 47 3.16 5.56 -2.32
C TYR A 47 2.53 4.91 -1.07
N GLU A 48 3.33 4.73 -0.02
CA GLU A 48 2.87 4.20 1.27
C GLU A 48 1.79 5.11 1.91
N ALA A 49 2.01 6.42 1.92
CA ALA A 49 1.05 7.38 2.44
C ALA A 49 -0.30 7.31 1.69
N ALA A 50 -0.27 7.21 0.36
CA ALA A 50 -1.47 7.09 -0.45
C ALA A 50 -2.24 5.79 -0.19
N LEU A 51 -1.52 4.67 0.01
CA LEU A 51 -2.14 3.40 0.38
C LEU A 51 -2.77 3.45 1.77
N LEU A 52 -2.08 4.00 2.77
CA LEU A 52 -2.60 4.10 4.13
C LEU A 52 -3.84 4.99 4.21
N GLU A 53 -3.86 6.11 3.49
CA GLU A 53 -5.02 7.00 3.38
C GLU A 53 -6.24 6.25 2.82
N LYS A 54 -6.02 5.42 1.79
CA LYS A 54 -7.09 4.65 1.16
C LYS A 54 -7.62 3.51 2.02
N LEU A 55 -6.73 2.87 2.76
CA LEU A 55 -7.06 1.71 3.58
C LEU A 55 -7.72 2.10 4.91
N CYS A 56 -7.73 3.39 5.28
CA CYS A 56 -8.31 3.88 6.53
C CYS A 56 -7.82 3.11 7.78
N GLY A 57 -6.61 2.54 7.73
CA GLY A 57 -6.07 1.71 8.81
C GLY A 57 -6.57 0.26 8.84
N GLU A 58 -7.24 -0.25 7.80
CA GLU A 58 -7.55 -1.68 7.67
C GLU A 58 -6.38 -2.47 7.05
N PRO A 59 -6.11 -3.70 7.51
CA PRO A 59 -5.09 -4.56 6.91
C PRO A 59 -5.48 -4.98 5.48
N VAL A 60 -4.48 -5.07 4.60
CA VAL A 60 -4.68 -5.60 3.23
C VAL A 60 -4.57 -7.11 3.17
N ALA A 61 -3.89 -7.68 4.15
CA ALA A 61 -3.67 -9.10 4.29
C ALA A 61 -3.50 -9.45 5.77
N TRP A 62 -3.51 -10.74 6.06
CA TRP A 62 -3.25 -11.28 7.38
C TRP A 62 -2.33 -12.48 7.25
N MET A 63 -1.30 -12.52 8.07
CA MET A 63 -0.40 -13.65 8.19
C MET A 63 -0.79 -14.46 9.42
N VAL A 64 -0.99 -15.76 9.23
CA VAL A 64 -1.28 -16.70 10.31
C VAL A 64 0.01 -17.37 10.76
N LEU A 65 0.19 -17.45 12.08
CA LEU A 65 1.28 -18.15 12.74
C LEU A 65 0.81 -19.51 13.23
N ALA A 66 1.67 -20.52 13.11
CA ALA A 66 1.43 -21.82 13.71
C ALA A 66 1.49 -21.70 15.25
N ALA A 67 0.41 -22.07 15.95
CA ALA A 67 0.27 -21.84 17.39
C ALA A 67 1.36 -22.50 18.26
N ASN A 68 2.01 -23.55 17.77
CA ASN A 68 3.06 -24.29 18.49
C ASN A 68 4.47 -23.72 18.28
N THR A 69 4.74 -23.05 17.16
CA THR A 69 6.08 -22.57 16.81
C THR A 69 6.17 -21.05 16.71
N GLY A 70 5.05 -20.36 16.53
CA GLY A 70 5.01 -18.94 16.21
C GLY A 70 5.52 -18.61 14.81
N SER A 71 5.79 -19.61 13.96
CA SER A 71 6.28 -19.40 12.60
C SER A 71 5.14 -19.12 11.63
N PRO A 72 5.35 -18.27 10.60
CA PRO A 72 4.37 -18.06 9.53
C PRO A 72 4.01 -19.36 8.83
N CYS A 73 2.71 -19.64 8.71
CA CYS A 73 2.21 -20.81 7.99
C CYS A 73 1.34 -20.45 6.79
N GLU A 74 0.66 -19.30 6.84
CA GLU A 74 -0.27 -18.88 5.79
C GLU A 74 -0.35 -17.35 5.70
N VAL A 75 -0.67 -16.85 4.50
CA VAL A 75 -1.04 -15.45 4.27
C VAL A 75 -2.35 -15.44 3.50
N THR A 76 -3.34 -14.72 4.03
CA THR A 76 -4.66 -14.57 3.41
C THR A 76 -5.01 -13.10 3.19
N LEU A 77 -5.83 -12.84 2.17
CA LEU A 77 -6.44 -11.54 1.90
C LEU A 77 -7.86 -11.43 2.48
N HIS A 78 -8.39 -12.51 3.07
CA HIS A 78 -9.76 -12.59 3.55
C HIS A 78 -9.80 -12.54 5.07
N LYS A 79 -10.26 -11.40 5.63
CA LYS A 79 -10.42 -11.20 7.08
C LYS A 79 -11.20 -12.34 7.75
N SER A 80 -12.27 -12.81 7.10
CA SER A 80 -13.13 -13.90 7.59
C SER A 80 -12.40 -15.20 7.86
N GLU A 81 -11.32 -15.49 7.12
CA GLU A 81 -10.49 -16.69 7.34
C GLU A 81 -9.69 -16.60 8.65
N THR A 82 -9.52 -15.39 9.17
CA THR A 82 -8.80 -15.13 10.42
C THR A 82 -9.69 -14.94 11.65
N GLU A 83 -10.99 -14.67 11.46
CA GLU A 83 -11.92 -14.39 12.56
C GLU A 83 -12.16 -15.60 13.47
N ALA A 84 -12.12 -16.82 12.90
CA ALA A 84 -12.25 -18.06 13.66
C ALA A 84 -10.95 -18.49 14.36
N LEU A 85 -9.83 -17.81 14.08
CA LEU A 85 -8.53 -18.14 14.63
C LEU A 85 -8.26 -17.41 15.95
N ARG A 86 -7.30 -17.97 16.69
CA ARG A 86 -6.71 -17.31 17.86
C ARG A 86 -6.01 -16.02 17.42
N GLN A 87 -6.47 -14.89 17.94
CA GLN A 87 -6.02 -13.56 17.50
C GLN A 87 -4.54 -13.29 17.84
N ASP A 88 -3.98 -13.96 18.84
CA ASP A 88 -2.55 -13.94 19.15
C ASP A 88 -1.68 -14.64 18.09
N CYS A 89 -2.29 -15.40 17.17
CA CYS A 89 -1.63 -16.07 16.06
C CYS A 89 -1.89 -15.40 14.70
N VAL A 90 -2.52 -14.21 14.68
CA VAL A 90 -2.84 -13.49 13.44
C VAL A 90 -2.12 -12.15 13.44
N ILE A 91 -1.24 -11.94 12.46
CA ILE A 91 -0.55 -10.68 12.25
C ILE A 91 -1.24 -9.93 11.11
N PRO A 92 -1.88 -8.77 11.37
CA PRO A 92 -2.37 -7.92 10.30
C PRO A 92 -1.18 -7.40 9.48
N LEU A 93 -1.25 -7.63 8.17
CA LEU A 93 -0.31 -7.13 7.20
C LEU A 93 -0.95 -5.94 6.50
N TYR A 94 -0.44 -4.76 6.82
CA TYR A 94 -0.69 -3.57 6.05
C TYR A 94 0.29 -3.54 4.86
N SER A 95 -0.04 -2.83 3.79
CA SER A 95 0.98 -2.38 2.86
C SER A 95 2.01 -1.58 3.67
N ILE A 96 3.21 -2.15 3.79
CA ILE A 96 4.29 -1.89 4.76
C ILE A 96 4.60 -0.39 4.92
N LYS A 97 5.07 0.17 6.05
CA LYS A 97 5.10 -0.08 7.52
C LYS A 97 5.67 1.22 8.12
N GLU A 98 5.13 1.74 9.22
CA GLU A 98 5.84 2.77 10.00
C GLU A 98 7.19 2.22 10.50
N LYS A 99 8.30 2.86 10.12
CA LYS A 99 9.55 2.78 10.88
C LYS A 99 9.38 3.62 12.14
N HIS A 100 9.08 2.99 13.27
CA HIS A 100 9.34 3.61 14.57
C HIS A 100 10.84 3.94 14.66
N HIS A 101 11.15 5.24 14.65
CA HIS A 101 12.47 5.75 15.01
C HIS A 101 12.60 5.69 16.53
N GLY A 102 13.57 4.91 17.01
CA GLY A 102 14.14 4.99 18.35
C GLY A 102 15.54 5.58 18.28
#